data_AF-A0AAN6XTG0-F1
#
_entry.id   AF-A0AAN6XTG0-F1
#
_cell.length_a   1.000
_cell.length_b   1.000
_cell.length_c   1.000
_cell.angle_alpha   90.00
_cell.angle_beta   90.00
_cell.angle_gamma   90.00
#
_symmetry.space_group_name_H-M   'P 1'
#
loop_
_entity.id
_entity.type
_entity.pdbx_description
1 polymer ?
#
loop_
_entity_poly.entity_id
_entity_poly.type
_entity_poly.pdbx_seq_one_letter_code
_entity_poly.pdbx_strand_id
1 'polypeptide(L)'
;MLPFILILLPSFTLSLPTDPSDLIVPTPEYPLPWGLVKSHPSAGDGMNKKSNSQPDTDTWTDDPTLAAPTPQYPLPFSSSLAPSNATFANLMSEARIRVGCTNNPVDASELENSLTCLSNWCNTGGVIPPHGGEHCTVGGSMMYICSYGGNNPCSANEMVTAWGSIQRDCGVGRGGWWFSNDWKKTYGIDSAGANVCGNL
;
A
#
# COMPACT_ATOMS: atom_id res chain seq x y z
N MET A 1 60.22 -27.04 12.59
CA MET A 1 59.70 -27.41 11.26
C MET A 1 58.24 -27.79 11.45
N LEU A 2 57.31 -26.91 11.04
CA LEU A 2 55.87 -27.13 11.10
C LEU A 2 55.35 -27.40 9.69
N PRO A 3 54.44 -28.37 9.48
CA PRO A 3 53.96 -28.71 8.15
C PRO A 3 52.94 -27.67 7.67
N PHE A 4 53.17 -27.15 6.47
CA PHE A 4 52.23 -26.31 5.73
C PHE A 4 51.07 -27.20 5.22
N ILE A 5 49.87 -26.98 5.72
CA ILE A 5 48.65 -27.62 5.22
C ILE A 5 48.08 -26.73 4.12
N LEU A 6 48.17 -27.21 2.87
CA LEU A 6 47.61 -26.56 1.69
C LEU A 6 46.12 -26.94 1.57
N ILE A 7 45.23 -26.00 1.87
CA ILE A 7 43.78 -26.19 1.72
C ILE A 7 43.41 -25.78 0.28
N LEU A 8 43.03 -26.75 -0.55
CA LEU A 8 42.48 -26.53 -1.88
C LEU A 8 41.00 -26.17 -1.73
N LEU A 9 40.65 -24.91 -2.04
CA LEU A 9 39.26 -24.48 -2.15
C LEU A 9 38.68 -24.87 -3.51
N PRO A 10 37.43 -25.39 -3.57
CA PRO A 10 36.78 -25.71 -4.82
C PRO A 10 36.47 -24.43 -5.60
N SER A 11 36.82 -24.43 -6.88
CA SER A 11 36.49 -23.37 -7.83
C SER A 11 34.97 -23.35 -8.07
N PHE A 12 34.29 -22.35 -7.52
CA PHE A 12 32.90 -22.07 -7.87
C PHE A 12 32.86 -21.23 -9.16
N THR A 13 32.40 -21.84 -10.25
CA THR A 13 31.99 -21.13 -11.45
C THR A 13 30.62 -20.49 -11.21
N LEU A 14 30.58 -19.18 -10.99
CA LEU A 14 29.34 -18.40 -11.04
C LEU A 14 28.84 -18.36 -12.49
N SER A 15 27.74 -19.06 -12.77
CA SER A 15 27.01 -18.89 -14.02
C SER A 15 26.15 -17.64 -13.91
N LEU A 16 26.54 -16.55 -14.57
CA LEU A 16 25.67 -15.37 -14.68
C LEU A 16 24.49 -15.68 -15.61
N PRO A 17 23.25 -15.32 -15.25
CA PRO A 17 22.11 -15.41 -16.14
C PRO A 17 22.30 -14.44 -17.31
N THR A 18 22.23 -14.96 -18.53
CA THR A 18 22.44 -14.22 -19.79
C THR A 18 21.15 -13.63 -20.38
N ASP A 19 20.00 -13.80 -19.73
CA ASP A 19 18.72 -13.34 -20.24
C ASP A 19 18.14 -12.21 -19.36
N PRO A 20 18.09 -10.95 -19.84
CA PRO A 20 17.49 -9.83 -19.11
C PRO A 20 15.96 -9.97 -18.93
N SER A 21 15.34 -10.97 -19.53
CA SER A 21 13.90 -11.26 -19.41
C SER A 21 13.53 -11.97 -18.10
N ASP A 22 14.49 -12.59 -17.41
CA ASP A 22 14.27 -13.32 -16.16
C ASP A 22 14.28 -12.44 -14.89
N LEU A 23 14.51 -11.12 -15.05
CA LEU A 23 14.44 -10.14 -13.97
C LEU A 23 13.08 -9.45 -13.84
N ILE A 24 12.04 -9.98 -14.51
CA ILE A 24 10.66 -9.59 -14.24
C ILE A 24 10.29 -10.19 -12.88
N VAL A 25 10.63 -9.46 -11.81
CA VAL A 25 10.03 -9.70 -10.50
C VAL A 25 8.52 -9.57 -10.74
N PRO A 26 7.73 -10.63 -10.51
CA PRO A 26 6.29 -10.54 -10.65
C PRO A 26 5.85 -9.40 -9.73
N THR A 27 5.28 -8.36 -10.32
CA THR A 27 4.55 -7.37 -9.55
C THR A 27 3.48 -8.19 -8.82
N PRO A 28 3.41 -8.18 -7.49
CA PRO A 28 2.35 -8.87 -6.80
C PRO A 28 1.05 -8.26 -7.32
N GLU A 29 0.35 -9.01 -8.17
CA GLU A 29 -1.06 -8.80 -8.44
C GLU A 29 -1.75 -9.06 -7.11
N TYR A 30 -1.81 -8.02 -6.28
CA TYR A 30 -2.87 -7.95 -5.30
C TYR A 30 -4.14 -7.88 -6.14
N PRO A 31 -5.00 -8.91 -6.15
CA PRO A 31 -6.36 -8.67 -6.59
C PRO A 31 -6.83 -7.51 -5.72
N LEU A 32 -7.02 -6.33 -6.33
CA LEU A 32 -7.78 -5.29 -5.68
C LEU A 32 -9.06 -6.02 -5.24
N PRO A 33 -9.41 -6.02 -3.94
CA PRO A 33 -10.54 -6.82 -3.44
C PRO A 33 -11.89 -6.41 -4.04
N TRP A 34 -11.89 -5.42 -4.92
CA TRP A 34 -12.99 -4.91 -5.71
C TRP A 34 -12.49 -4.79 -7.16
N GLY A 35 -13.14 -5.53 -8.06
CA GLY A 35 -12.98 -5.27 -9.48
C GLY A 35 -13.38 -3.82 -9.74
N LEU A 36 -12.46 -3.01 -10.27
CA LEU A 36 -12.75 -1.71 -10.87
C LEU A 36 -13.68 -1.92 -12.07
N VAL A 37 -14.98 -2.14 -11.81
CA VAL A 37 -16.01 -2.01 -12.82
C VAL A 37 -16.10 -0.52 -13.12
N LYS A 38 -15.49 -0.10 -14.23
CA LYS A 38 -15.71 1.22 -14.82
C LYS A 38 -17.18 1.35 -15.24
N SER A 39 -18.07 1.65 -14.31
CA SER A 39 -19.36 2.24 -14.65
C SER A 39 -19.16 3.76 -14.68
N HIS A 40 -18.73 4.27 -15.82
CA HIS A 40 -18.98 5.66 -16.18
C HIS A 40 -20.45 5.78 -16.59
N PRO A 41 -21.33 6.45 -15.84
CA PRO A 41 -22.49 7.06 -16.44
C PRO A 41 -22.03 8.33 -17.16
N SER A 42 -21.93 8.24 -18.49
CA SER A 42 -21.87 9.43 -19.34
C SER A 42 -23.12 10.28 -19.09
N ALA A 43 -22.91 11.53 -18.70
CA ALA A 43 -23.95 12.55 -18.60
C ALA A 43 -24.35 13.07 -19.99
N GLY A 44 -25.66 13.28 -20.18
CA GLY A 44 -26.31 13.93 -21.33
C GLY A 44 -27.10 12.92 -22.17
N ASP A 45 -28.41 13.00 -22.39
CA ASP A 45 -29.35 14.12 -22.33
C ASP A 45 -30.79 13.59 -22.19
N GLY A 46 -31.69 14.41 -21.62
CA GLY A 46 -33.08 14.45 -22.09
C GLY A 46 -34.18 13.84 -21.21
N MET A 47 -34.94 14.74 -20.58
CA MET A 47 -36.40 14.74 -20.43
C MET A 47 -37.11 13.55 -19.74
N ASN A 48 -37.57 13.85 -18.52
CA ASN A 48 -38.97 13.75 -18.09
C ASN A 48 -39.63 12.36 -18.16
N LYS A 49 -39.58 11.62 -17.04
CA LYS A 49 -40.65 10.70 -16.63
C LYS A 49 -40.67 10.60 -15.10
N LYS A 50 -41.83 10.94 -14.51
CA LYS A 50 -42.21 10.49 -13.16
C LYS A 50 -42.26 8.96 -13.18
N SER A 51 -41.27 8.30 -12.61
CA SER A 51 -41.37 6.89 -12.22
C SER A 51 -41.19 6.80 -10.72
N ASN A 52 -42.27 6.39 -10.08
CA ASN A 52 -42.34 5.93 -8.71
C ASN A 52 -41.60 4.58 -8.68
N SER A 53 -40.35 4.57 -8.19
CA SER A 53 -39.58 3.34 -7.98
C SER A 53 -39.15 3.27 -6.52
N GLN A 54 -39.53 2.15 -5.91
CA GLN A 54 -39.17 1.74 -4.56
C GLN A 54 -37.67 1.87 -4.28
N PRO A 55 -37.28 2.05 -3.00
CA PRO A 55 -35.88 1.91 -2.62
C PRO A 55 -35.46 0.45 -2.87
N ASP A 56 -34.58 0.24 -3.85
CA ASP A 56 -33.86 -1.00 -4.00
C ASP A 56 -32.93 -1.13 -2.79
N THR A 57 -33.25 -2.07 -1.91
CA THR A 57 -32.37 -2.49 -0.82
C THR A 57 -31.21 -3.26 -1.44
N ASP A 58 -30.06 -2.62 -1.56
CA ASP A 58 -28.78 -3.24 -1.88
C ASP A 58 -28.50 -4.36 -0.85
N THR A 59 -28.90 -5.57 -1.21
CA THR A 59 -28.69 -6.76 -0.40
C THR A 59 -27.28 -7.23 -0.68
N TRP A 60 -26.35 -6.83 0.19
CA TRP A 60 -25.01 -7.39 0.27
C TRP A 60 -25.13 -8.90 0.40
N THR A 61 -24.87 -9.60 -0.70
CA THR A 61 -24.76 -11.06 -0.68
C THR A 61 -23.31 -11.34 -0.34
N ASP A 62 -23.06 -11.62 0.94
CA ASP A 62 -21.81 -12.21 1.39
C ASP A 62 -21.65 -13.55 0.66
N ASP A 63 -20.92 -13.56 -0.46
CA ASP A 63 -20.54 -14.79 -1.14
C ASP A 63 -19.27 -15.35 -0.46
N PRO A 64 -19.37 -16.38 0.39
CA PRO A 64 -18.23 -16.95 1.09
C PRO A 64 -17.26 -17.70 0.14
N THR A 65 -17.58 -17.81 -1.16
CA THR A 65 -16.69 -18.45 -2.14
C THR A 65 -15.69 -17.51 -2.79
N LEU A 66 -15.80 -16.19 -2.56
CA LEU A 66 -14.80 -15.18 -2.96
C LEU A 66 -13.75 -14.92 -1.88
N ALA A 67 -13.45 -15.92 -1.05
CA ALA A 67 -12.27 -15.85 -0.19
C ALA A 67 -11.04 -15.65 -1.09
N ALA A 68 -10.52 -14.42 -1.10
CA ALA A 68 -9.31 -14.08 -1.81
C ALA A 68 -8.24 -15.11 -1.40
N PRO A 69 -7.56 -15.76 -2.36
CA PRO A 69 -6.54 -16.73 -2.03
C PRO A 69 -5.55 -16.04 -1.09
N THR A 70 -5.38 -16.57 0.12
CA THR A 70 -4.33 -16.11 1.03
C THR A 70 -3.03 -16.12 0.24
N PRO A 71 -2.39 -14.97 -0.01
CA PRO A 71 -1.17 -14.95 -0.79
C PRO A 71 -0.12 -15.75 -0.01
N GLN A 72 0.15 -16.96 -0.49
CA GLN A 72 1.25 -17.78 0.00
C GLN A 72 2.52 -17.21 -0.59
N TYR A 73 3.06 -16.18 0.07
CA TYR A 73 4.44 -15.83 -0.12
C TYR A 73 5.27 -16.95 0.52
N PRO A 74 6.06 -17.74 -0.24
CA PRO A 74 7.09 -18.55 0.38
C PRO A 74 8.07 -17.58 1.03
N LEU A 75 7.93 -17.40 2.34
CA LEU A 75 8.91 -16.68 3.14
C LEU A 75 10.22 -17.51 3.08
N PRO A 76 11.32 -17.01 2.50
CA PRO A 76 12.59 -17.73 2.48
C PRO A 76 13.31 -17.61 3.83
N PHE A 77 12.58 -17.72 4.94
CA PHE A 77 13.16 -17.69 6.27
C PHE A 77 13.23 -19.12 6.80
N SER A 78 14.31 -19.81 6.42
CA SER A 78 14.75 -21.02 7.11
C SER A 78 14.78 -20.77 8.62
N SER A 79 14.01 -21.56 9.35
CA SER A 79 13.76 -21.49 10.80
C SER A 79 14.97 -21.84 11.68
N SER A 80 16.16 -21.28 11.43
CA SER A 80 17.34 -21.58 12.25
C SER A 80 18.05 -20.31 12.70
N LEU A 81 17.99 -20.08 14.02
CA LEU A 81 18.61 -19.02 14.83
C LEU A 81 17.67 -17.83 15.09
N ALA A 82 16.94 -17.90 16.21
CA ALA A 82 16.27 -16.74 16.78
C ALA A 82 17.33 -15.66 17.07
N PRO A 83 17.27 -14.49 16.41
CA PRO A 83 18.20 -13.41 16.69
C PRO A 83 18.04 -12.96 18.14
N SER A 84 19.15 -12.58 18.78
CA SER A 84 19.12 -11.99 20.12
C SER A 84 18.19 -10.77 20.14
N ASN A 85 17.54 -10.49 21.28
CA ASN A 85 16.52 -9.44 21.41
C ASN A 85 17.00 -8.05 20.94
N ALA A 86 18.31 -7.77 21.03
CA ALA A 86 18.93 -6.53 20.54
C ALA A 86 19.04 -6.46 19.00
N THR A 87 19.24 -7.59 18.33
CA THR A 87 19.33 -7.65 16.86
C THR A 87 17.96 -7.47 16.21
N PHE A 88 16.90 -8.03 16.83
CA PHE A 88 15.53 -7.82 16.36
C PHE A 88 15.09 -6.37 16.50
N ALA A 89 15.40 -5.71 17.63
CA ALA A 89 15.13 -4.29 17.82
C ALA A 89 15.87 -3.42 16.78
N ASN A 90 17.13 -3.75 16.47
CA ASN A 90 17.88 -3.04 15.43
C ASN A 90 17.30 -3.28 14.03
N LEU A 91 16.91 -4.50 13.68
CA LEU A 91 16.24 -4.82 12.41
C LEU A 91 14.88 -4.14 12.27
N MET A 92 14.10 -4.06 13.35
CA MET A 92 12.84 -3.31 13.37
C MET A 92 13.08 -1.79 13.34
N SER A 93 14.21 -1.32 13.88
CA SER A 93 14.61 0.08 13.76
C SER A 93 15.05 0.43 12.33
N GLU A 94 15.63 -0.54 11.62
CA GLU A 94 15.99 -0.48 10.19
C GLU A 94 14.85 -0.84 9.24
N ALA A 95 13.69 -1.27 9.76
CA ALA A 95 12.55 -1.59 8.93
C ALA A 95 12.22 -0.38 8.06
N ARG A 96 12.51 -0.53 6.76
CA ARG A 96 12.34 0.52 5.75
C ARG A 96 10.91 1.00 5.70
N ILE A 97 9.97 0.12 6.03
CA ILE A 97 8.54 0.36 6.03
C ILE A 97 8.00 0.17 7.44
N ARG A 98 7.15 1.10 7.88
CA ARG A 98 6.42 1.01 9.17
C ARG A 98 4.95 1.27 8.93
N VAL A 99 4.09 0.51 9.60
CA VAL A 99 2.64 0.72 9.58
C VAL A 99 2.20 1.08 11.00
N GLY A 100 1.36 2.10 11.13
CA GLY A 100 0.76 2.48 12.40
C GLY A 100 -0.74 2.70 12.25
N CYS A 101 -1.51 2.27 13.25
CA CYS A 101 -2.96 2.33 13.22
C CYS A 101 -3.46 3.47 14.11
N THR A 102 -4.31 4.34 13.58
CA THR A 102 -4.94 5.42 14.36
C THR A 102 -6.26 4.95 14.97
N ASN A 103 -6.85 3.86 14.45
CA ASN A 103 -8.12 3.27 14.86
C ASN A 103 -9.36 4.18 14.70
N ASN A 104 -9.18 5.36 14.11
CA ASN A 104 -10.28 6.25 13.76
C ASN A 104 -11.18 5.56 12.73
N PRO A 105 -12.52 5.63 12.89
CA PRO A 105 -13.44 5.04 11.92
C PRO A 105 -13.37 5.82 10.61
N VAL A 106 -13.33 5.09 9.51
CA VAL A 106 -13.36 5.66 8.15
C VAL A 106 -14.43 4.94 7.36
N ASP A 107 -15.35 5.71 6.76
CA ASP A 107 -16.41 5.14 5.93
C ASP A 107 -15.81 4.53 4.66
N ALA A 108 -16.06 3.25 4.41
CA ALA A 108 -15.47 2.52 3.29
C ALA A 108 -15.92 3.07 1.92
N SER A 109 -17.16 3.56 1.81
CA SER A 109 -17.68 4.10 0.55
C SER A 109 -17.05 5.45 0.20
N GLU A 110 -16.77 6.27 1.22
CA GLU A 110 -16.09 7.56 1.04
C GLU A 110 -14.58 7.39 0.82
N LEU A 111 -14.01 6.33 1.40
CA LEU A 111 -12.61 5.98 1.30
C LEU A 111 -12.18 5.66 -0.13
N GLU A 112 -12.94 4.87 -0.88
CA GLU A 112 -12.65 4.60 -2.30
C GLU A 112 -12.60 5.89 -3.13
N ASN A 113 -13.50 6.84 -2.84
CA ASN A 113 -13.54 8.13 -3.51
C ASN A 113 -12.33 9.00 -3.13
N SER A 114 -11.92 9.02 -1.85
CA SER A 114 -10.74 9.74 -1.40
C SER A 114 -9.44 9.16 -2.00
N LEU A 115 -9.33 7.83 -2.10
CA LEU A 115 -8.22 7.14 -2.74
C LEU A 115 -8.17 7.45 -4.24
N THR A 116 -9.31 7.44 -4.93
CA THR A 116 -9.41 7.80 -6.35
C THR A 116 -9.00 9.24 -6.60
N CYS A 117 -9.45 10.17 -5.76
CA CYS A 117 -9.07 11.58 -5.83
C CYS A 117 -7.54 11.75 -5.73
N LEU A 118 -6.91 11.17 -4.70
CA LEU A 118 -5.47 11.32 -4.52
C LEU A 118 -4.69 10.60 -5.63
N SER A 119 -5.18 9.44 -6.09
CA SER A 119 -4.58 8.69 -7.20
C SER A 119 -4.58 9.48 -8.49
N ASN A 120 -5.67 10.18 -8.78
CA ASN A 120 -5.76 11.05 -9.95
C ASN A 120 -4.75 12.20 -9.85
N TRP A 121 -4.62 12.85 -8.70
CA TRP A 121 -3.59 13.88 -8.49
C TRP A 121 -2.18 13.32 -8.73
N CYS A 122 -1.87 12.14 -8.20
CA CYS A 122 -0.58 11.49 -8.42
C CYS A 122 -0.33 11.17 -9.91
N ASN A 123 -1.35 10.71 -10.63
CA ASN A 123 -1.27 10.41 -12.07
C ASN A 123 -1.04 11.65 -12.93
N THR A 124 -1.32 12.87 -12.44
CA THR A 124 -0.95 14.11 -13.14
C THR A 124 0.54 14.48 -12.99
N GLY A 125 1.32 13.67 -12.27
CA GLY A 125 2.72 13.96 -11.98
C GLY A 125 2.90 14.85 -10.74
N GLY A 126 1.96 14.79 -9.80
CA GLY A 126 2.03 15.52 -8.54
C GLY A 126 3.35 15.27 -7.79
N VAL A 127 3.93 16.34 -7.25
CA VAL A 127 5.16 16.30 -6.45
C VAL A 127 4.88 16.95 -5.11
N ILE A 128 5.13 16.23 -4.02
CA ILE A 128 5.05 16.78 -2.67
C ILE A 128 6.36 17.54 -2.40
N PRO A 129 6.30 18.83 -2.04
CA PRO A 129 7.50 19.59 -1.70
C PRO A 129 8.15 19.05 -0.41
N PRO A 130 9.40 19.47 -0.10
CA PRO A 130 10.04 19.14 1.16
C PRO A 130 9.19 19.64 2.33
N HIS A 131 8.98 18.81 3.35
CA HIS A 131 8.14 19.16 4.50
C HIS A 131 6.70 19.56 4.09
N GLY A 132 6.19 18.96 3.02
CA GLY A 132 4.85 19.19 2.50
C GLY A 132 3.93 17.98 2.64
N GLY A 133 2.65 18.19 2.36
CA GLY A 133 1.67 17.12 2.23
C GLY A 133 0.58 17.49 1.23
N GLU A 134 -0.06 16.46 0.69
CA GLU A 134 -1.24 16.56 -0.16
C GLU A 134 -2.31 15.61 0.40
N HIS A 135 -3.58 16.00 0.32
CA HIS A 135 -4.67 15.18 0.81
C HIS A 135 -5.93 15.35 -0.03
N CYS A 136 -6.73 14.29 -0.08
CA CYS A 136 -8.07 14.32 -0.64
C CYS A 136 -9.05 13.92 0.46
N THR A 137 -10.03 14.79 0.71
CA THR A 137 -11.12 14.54 1.66
C THR A 137 -12.42 14.35 0.90
N VAL A 138 -13.12 13.25 1.16
CA VAL A 138 -14.46 12.97 0.66
C VAL A 138 -15.33 12.61 1.84
N GLY A 139 -16.35 13.43 2.13
CA GLY A 139 -17.19 13.25 3.31
C GLY A 139 -16.39 13.23 4.62
N GLY A 140 -16.54 12.18 5.40
CA GLY A 140 -15.80 11.88 6.63
C GLY A 140 -14.48 11.14 6.43
N SER A 141 -14.08 10.80 5.20
CA SER A 141 -12.85 10.08 4.88
C SER A 141 -11.76 11.00 4.28
N MET A 142 -10.50 10.76 4.65
CA MET A 142 -9.35 11.48 4.13
C MET A 142 -8.20 10.53 3.79
N MET A 143 -7.73 10.59 2.55
CA MET A 143 -6.47 9.97 2.11
C MET A 143 -5.40 11.07 2.02
N TYR A 144 -4.19 10.80 2.49
CA TYR A 144 -3.12 11.79 2.50
C TYR A 144 -1.74 11.19 2.20
N ILE A 145 -0.84 12.06 1.74
CA ILE A 145 0.57 11.78 1.53
C ILE A 145 1.40 12.93 2.13
N CYS A 146 2.45 12.59 2.87
CA CYS A 146 3.35 13.54 3.51
C CYS A 146 4.80 13.28 3.05
N SER A 147 5.58 14.33 2.85
CA SER A 147 7.02 14.27 2.59
C SER A 147 7.79 14.95 3.72
N TYR A 148 8.61 14.18 4.42
CA TYR A 148 9.53 14.66 5.46
C TYR A 148 10.97 14.82 4.93
N GLY A 149 11.17 14.56 3.63
CA GLY A 149 12.45 14.62 2.95
C GLY A 149 12.47 15.73 1.91
N GLY A 150 13.02 15.43 0.73
CA GLY A 150 13.05 16.36 -0.40
C GLY A 150 11.74 16.39 -1.21
N ASN A 151 11.86 16.90 -2.44
CA ASN A 151 10.81 16.79 -3.45
C ASN A 151 10.53 15.32 -3.74
N ASN A 152 9.27 14.94 -3.58
CA ASN A 152 8.89 13.55 -3.50
C ASN A 152 7.75 13.31 -4.50
N PRO A 153 7.99 12.59 -5.62
CA PRO A 153 6.95 12.35 -6.62
C PRO A 153 5.87 11.47 -6.01
N CYS A 154 4.62 11.68 -6.43
CA CYS A 154 3.56 10.75 -6.08
C CYS A 154 3.43 9.63 -7.10
N SER A 155 3.27 8.40 -6.63
CA SER A 155 3.04 7.21 -7.44
C SER A 155 1.76 6.52 -6.98
N ALA A 156 0.79 6.36 -7.90
CA ALA A 156 -0.45 5.64 -7.60
C ALA A 156 -0.19 4.19 -7.14
N ASN A 157 0.82 3.53 -7.71
CA ASN A 157 1.19 2.15 -7.34
C ASN A 157 1.75 2.05 -5.91
N GLU A 158 2.56 3.04 -5.49
CA GLU A 158 3.06 3.10 -4.10
C GLU A 158 1.89 3.26 -3.12
N MET A 159 0.92 4.11 -3.47
CA MET A 159 -0.24 4.36 -2.66
C MET A 159 -1.16 3.13 -2.52
N VAL A 160 -1.41 2.38 -3.60
CA VAL A 160 -2.18 1.12 -3.52
C VAL A 160 -1.49 0.10 -2.63
N THR A 161 -0.15 0.02 -2.70
CA THR A 161 0.66 -0.86 -1.83
C THR A 161 0.57 -0.45 -0.36
N ALA A 162 0.67 0.85 -0.09
CA ALA A 162 0.52 1.41 1.25
C ALA A 162 -0.88 1.16 1.81
N TRP A 163 -1.92 1.44 1.01
CA TRP A 163 -3.32 1.18 1.33
C TRP A 163 -3.57 -0.29 1.70
N GLY A 164 -3.12 -1.23 0.87
CA GLY A 164 -3.28 -2.67 1.14
C GLY A 164 -2.58 -3.10 2.43
N SER A 165 -1.43 -2.50 2.75
CA SER A 165 -0.71 -2.76 4.00
C SER A 165 -1.47 -2.21 5.21
N ILE A 166 -2.02 -1.00 5.13
CA ILE A 166 -2.80 -0.39 6.21
C ILE A 166 -4.06 -1.21 6.48
N GLN A 167 -4.81 -1.59 5.44
CA GLN A 167 -6.04 -2.37 5.59
C GLN A 167 -5.77 -3.75 6.21
N ARG A 168 -4.66 -4.38 5.83
CA ARG A 168 -4.26 -5.68 6.39
C ARG A 168 -3.90 -5.57 7.87
N ASP A 169 -3.14 -4.55 8.26
CA ASP A 169 -2.54 -4.47 9.60
C ASP A 169 -3.45 -3.74 10.60
N CYS A 170 -4.27 -2.78 10.14
CA CYS A 170 -5.18 -1.98 10.97
C CYS A 170 -6.64 -2.42 10.89
N GLY A 171 -6.99 -3.24 9.89
CA GLY A 171 -8.35 -3.69 9.64
C GLY A 171 -9.13 -2.76 8.71
N VAL A 172 -10.13 -3.32 8.03
CA VAL A 172 -10.96 -2.60 7.06
C VAL A 172 -11.77 -1.50 7.75
N GLY A 173 -11.79 -0.30 7.16
CA GLY A 173 -12.56 0.85 7.66
C GLY A 173 -11.91 1.53 8.87
N ARG A 174 -10.60 1.31 9.07
CA ARG A 174 -9.82 1.93 10.15
C ARG A 174 -8.73 2.82 9.58
N GLY A 175 -8.56 3.97 10.21
CA GLY A 175 -7.48 4.89 9.93
C GLY A 175 -6.12 4.30 10.32
N GLY A 176 -5.10 4.68 9.56
CA GLY A 176 -3.73 4.23 9.73
C GLY A 176 -2.80 4.90 8.73
N TRP A 177 -1.52 4.64 8.88
CA TRP A 177 -0.47 5.21 8.05
C TRP A 177 0.61 4.19 7.75
N TRP A 178 1.28 4.39 6.63
CA TRP A 178 2.37 3.62 6.10
C TRP A 178 3.53 4.57 5.83
N PHE A 179 4.65 4.39 6.52
CA PHE A 179 5.83 5.24 6.42
C PHE A 179 6.96 4.50 5.73
N SER A 180 7.57 5.13 4.72
CA SER A 180 8.81 4.69 4.08
C SER A 180 9.97 5.54 4.56
N ASN A 181 10.92 4.91 5.26
CA ASN A 181 12.15 5.52 5.73
C ASN A 181 13.12 5.85 4.58
N ASP A 182 13.09 5.07 3.49
CA ASP A 182 13.94 5.27 2.31
C ASP A 182 13.56 6.56 1.57
N TRP A 183 12.25 6.84 1.47
CA TRP A 183 11.75 8.03 0.79
C TRP A 183 11.43 9.19 1.73
N LYS A 184 11.45 8.94 3.05
CA LYS A 184 10.96 9.87 4.07
C LYS A 184 9.55 10.34 3.73
N LYS A 185 8.67 9.41 3.39
CA LYS A 185 7.27 9.67 3.01
C LYS A 185 6.31 8.91 3.93
N THR A 186 5.14 9.49 4.18
CA THR A 186 3.98 8.76 4.75
C THR A 186 2.85 8.76 3.75
N TYR A 187 2.16 7.64 3.62
CA TYR A 187 0.84 7.53 3.02
C TYR A 187 -0.12 7.16 4.15
N GLY A 188 -1.33 7.71 4.18
CA GLY A 188 -2.25 7.36 5.24
C GLY A 188 -3.70 7.64 4.91
N ILE A 189 -4.54 7.06 5.76
CA ILE A 189 -5.99 7.19 5.72
C ILE A 189 -6.42 7.56 7.12
N ASP A 190 -7.29 8.55 7.23
CA ASP A 190 -7.91 8.89 8.50
C ASP A 190 -9.29 9.50 8.28
N SER A 191 -9.98 9.75 9.38
CA SER A 191 -11.16 10.59 9.43
C SER A 191 -10.84 12.03 8.99
N ALA A 192 -11.81 12.67 8.33
CA ALA A 192 -11.71 14.06 7.94
C ALA A 192 -11.41 14.96 9.15
N GLY A 193 -10.44 15.87 9.00
CA GLY A 193 -10.01 16.79 10.07
C GLY A 193 -8.99 16.20 11.04
N ALA A 194 -8.57 14.94 10.88
CA ALA A 194 -7.43 14.41 11.61
C ALA A 194 -6.17 15.28 11.37
N ASN A 195 -5.37 15.49 12.41
CA ASN A 195 -4.07 16.14 12.26
C ASN A 195 -3.11 15.17 11.59
N VAL A 196 -2.94 15.34 10.28
CA VAL A 196 -2.06 14.52 9.45
C VAL A 196 -0.76 15.25 9.18
N CYS A 197 0.28 14.47 8.90
CA CYS A 197 1.62 14.98 8.68
C CYS A 197 2.14 15.79 9.90
N GLY A 198 1.77 15.39 11.11
CA GLY A 198 2.33 15.97 12.32
C GLY A 198 3.85 15.83 12.32
N ASN A 199 4.56 16.96 12.48
CA ASN A 199 6.02 17.12 12.34
C ASN A 199 6.56 17.38 10.92
N LEU A 200 5.73 17.84 9.98
CA LEU A 200 6.25 18.59 8.83
C LEU A 200 6.89 19.91 9.27
#